data_AF-A0AAU1VE85-F1
#
_entry.id   AF-A0AAU1VE85-F1
#
_cell.length_a   1.000
_cell.length_b   1.000
_cell.length_c   1.000
_cell.angle_alpha   90.00
_cell.angle_beta   90.00
_cell.angle_gamma   90.00
#
_symmetry.space_group_name_H-M   'P 1'
#
loop_
_entity.id
_entity.type
_entity.pdbx_description
1 polymer ?
#
loop_
_entity_poly.entity_id
_entity_poly.type
_entity_poly.pdbx_seq_one_letter_code
_entity_poly.pdbx_strand_id
1 'polypeptide(L)'
;MHRPTSDVHAFEAHATDADLDDLRARLAAARLPEAETVRRAAPGPHRWEQGVPLADLVRVVNYWRTGYDWRSFEARLNRIGQFRTTIDGLGIHFLHRRSARPDATPLILTHGWPGSIAEFTDVVDELADPDDADAPAFHVVVPSLPGFGYSDKPATTGWGTEKIAAAWVELMGRLGYSTFAAHGSDWGGVITTVLGGRFPEHVLGIHSVLAQAPPGLTTDGLTEVERRWTEETRAFWLHRSAYAKQQATRPQTIGYSLVDSPVGLLAWILDKFAEWTDTEDSPFESISMDRVLDDVTLYWLTRTGASAARIYHESHHSLDPELRVDVPSALTMYPRDIEKCPRPWAQERYRQIVRWRSPGVGGHFPSLEVPGYFVRDLQEGLAAVLAARR
;
A
#
# COMPACT_ATOMS: atom_id res chain seq x y z
N MET A 1 -3.72 -28.39 26.97
CA MET A 1 -3.00 -27.19 27.45
C MET A 1 -3.79 -25.98 26.99
N HIS A 2 -4.24 -25.15 27.92
CA HIS A 2 -4.88 -23.87 27.63
C HIS A 2 -3.97 -23.04 26.72
N ARG A 3 -4.44 -22.69 25.51
CA ARG A 3 -3.81 -21.61 24.72
C ARG A 3 -3.93 -20.33 25.55
N PRO A 4 -2.87 -19.52 25.71
CA PRO A 4 -3.01 -18.20 26.31
C PRO A 4 -3.99 -17.41 25.45
N THR A 5 -4.83 -16.62 26.12
CA THR A 5 -5.57 -15.49 25.57
C THR A 5 -4.71 -14.71 24.58
N SER A 6 -5.28 -14.31 23.45
CA SER A 6 -4.66 -13.49 22.40
C SER A 6 -3.59 -12.51 22.93
N ASP A 7 -2.30 -12.76 22.65
CA ASP A 7 -1.17 -11.87 22.95
C ASP A 7 -1.20 -10.62 22.05
N VAL A 8 -2.34 -9.93 22.01
CA VAL A 8 -2.53 -8.65 21.36
C VAL A 8 -2.41 -7.58 22.44
N HIS A 9 -1.47 -6.67 22.27
CA HIS A 9 -1.18 -5.61 23.23
C HIS A 9 -1.36 -4.25 22.57
N ALA A 10 -1.86 -3.28 23.34
CA ALA A 10 -1.86 -1.90 22.90
C ALA A 10 -0.42 -1.46 22.60
N PHE A 11 -0.26 -0.68 21.53
CA PHE A 11 1.00 -0.10 21.12
C PHE A 11 0.80 1.40 20.98
N GLU A 12 1.78 2.19 21.39
CA GLU A 12 1.77 3.63 21.19
C GLU A 12 3.07 4.01 20.49
N ALA A 13 2.96 4.38 19.22
CA ALA A 13 4.10 4.89 18.47
C ALA A 13 4.50 6.26 19.03
N HIS A 14 5.78 6.41 19.38
CA HIS A 14 6.34 7.69 19.79
C HIS A 14 7.80 7.80 19.35
N ALA A 15 8.07 8.77 18.48
CA ALA A 15 9.41 9.21 18.11
C ALA A 15 9.93 10.16 19.19
N THR A 16 11.18 9.97 19.61
CA THR A 16 11.77 10.89 20.59
C THR A 16 12.06 12.24 19.93
N ASP A 17 12.09 13.32 20.71
CA ASP A 17 12.53 14.63 20.18
C ASP A 17 13.94 14.54 19.58
N ALA A 18 14.80 13.67 20.13
CA ALA A 18 16.14 13.42 19.59
C ALA A 18 16.11 12.79 18.19
N ASP A 19 15.17 11.88 17.90
CA ASP A 19 15.01 11.31 16.55
C ASP A 19 14.55 12.36 15.54
N LEU A 20 13.63 13.26 15.96
CA LEU A 20 13.15 14.35 15.13
C LEU A 20 14.23 15.42 14.90
N ASP A 21 15.05 15.69 15.90
CA ASP A 21 16.18 16.61 15.79
C ASP A 21 17.31 16.03 14.93
N ASP A 22 17.59 14.72 15.01
CA ASP A 22 18.52 14.05 14.08
C ASP A 22 18.03 14.14 12.64
N LEU A 23 16.73 13.89 12.39
CA LEU A 23 16.12 14.08 11.07
C LEU A 23 16.35 15.51 10.57
N ARG A 24 15.98 16.53 11.35
CA ARG A 24 16.14 17.95 10.97
C ARG A 24 17.60 18.31 10.71
N ALA A 25 18.53 17.81 11.53
CA ALA A 25 19.95 18.04 11.38
C ALA A 25 20.48 17.44 10.07
N ARG A 26 20.09 16.20 9.73
CA ARG A 26 20.47 15.54 8.47
C ARG A 26 19.87 16.23 7.25
N LEU A 27 18.63 16.68 7.32
CA LEU A 27 18.01 17.48 6.26
C LEU A 27 18.77 18.80 6.04
N ALA A 28 19.21 19.47 7.12
CA ALA A 28 19.97 20.71 7.03
C ALA A 28 21.40 20.52 6.46
N ALA A 29 22.03 19.38 6.74
CA ALA A 29 23.40 19.06 6.31
C ALA A 29 23.47 18.31 4.96
N ALA A 30 22.34 18.08 4.30
CA ALA A 30 22.27 17.28 3.10
C ALA A 30 23.13 17.86 1.96
N ARG A 31 23.95 16.99 1.35
CA ARG A 31 24.68 17.31 0.12
C ARG A 31 23.86 16.86 -1.09
N LEU A 32 23.32 17.81 -1.83
CA LEU A 32 22.47 17.56 -3.01
C LEU A 32 23.31 17.36 -4.29
N PRO A 33 22.80 16.59 -5.27
CA PRO A 33 23.44 16.47 -6.59
C PRO A 33 23.25 17.73 -7.44
N GLU A 34 23.90 17.78 -8.59
CA GLU A 34 23.60 18.73 -9.65
C GLU A 34 22.15 18.61 -10.15
N ALA A 35 21.64 19.69 -10.74
CA ALA A 35 20.32 19.69 -11.35
C ALA A 35 20.25 18.73 -12.55
N GLU A 36 19.07 18.16 -12.75
CA GLU A 36 18.72 17.35 -13.90
C GLU A 36 19.07 18.04 -15.23
N THR A 37 19.38 17.24 -16.24
CA THR A 37 19.82 17.77 -17.55
C THR A 37 18.66 18.22 -18.44
N VAL A 38 17.42 17.98 -18.00
CA VAL A 38 16.17 18.40 -18.65
C VAL A 38 15.98 19.91 -18.45
N ARG A 39 16.66 20.73 -19.25
CA ARG A 39 16.67 22.18 -19.08
C ARG A 39 15.32 22.83 -19.42
N ARG A 40 14.85 23.71 -18.53
CA ARG A 40 13.71 24.63 -18.77
C ARG A 40 12.43 23.92 -19.23
N ALA A 41 12.20 22.69 -18.76
CA ALA A 41 10.90 22.07 -18.93
C ALA A 41 9.84 22.97 -18.29
N ALA A 42 8.79 23.27 -19.04
CA ALA A 42 7.60 23.91 -18.50
C ALA A 42 6.98 23.01 -17.41
N PRO A 43 6.11 23.55 -16.54
CA PRO A 43 5.22 22.72 -15.75
C PRO A 43 4.59 21.60 -16.63
N GLY A 44 4.63 20.37 -16.14
CA GLY A 44 4.28 19.17 -16.89
C GLY A 44 5.14 17.94 -16.54
N PRO A 45 4.76 16.75 -17.03
CA PRO A 45 5.38 15.49 -16.63
C PRO A 45 6.82 15.36 -17.15
N HIS A 46 7.17 16.06 -18.24
CA HIS A 46 8.50 16.02 -18.84
C HIS A 46 9.60 16.45 -17.86
N ARG A 47 9.34 17.37 -16.92
CA ARG A 47 10.39 17.80 -15.99
C ARG A 47 10.85 16.67 -15.05
N TRP A 48 10.02 15.65 -14.84
CA TRP A 48 10.29 14.47 -14.00
C TRP A 48 10.89 13.29 -14.78
N GLU A 49 11.23 13.47 -16.06
CA GLU A 49 11.71 12.37 -16.93
C GLU A 49 12.97 11.68 -16.38
N GLN A 50 13.83 12.43 -15.68
CA GLN A 50 15.06 11.95 -15.03
C GLN A 50 14.91 11.70 -13.52
N GLY A 51 13.67 11.65 -13.02
CA GLY A 51 13.32 11.51 -11.60
C GLY A 51 12.94 12.84 -10.96
N VAL A 52 13.03 12.91 -9.62
CA VAL A 52 12.63 14.11 -8.84
C VAL A 52 13.46 15.34 -9.25
N PRO A 53 12.85 16.42 -9.75
CA PRO A 53 13.54 17.66 -10.06
C PRO A 53 14.19 18.26 -8.81
N LEU A 54 15.41 18.80 -8.94
CA LEU A 54 16.14 19.36 -7.80
C LEU A 54 15.34 20.47 -7.08
N ALA A 55 14.64 21.31 -7.85
CA ALA A 55 13.83 22.38 -7.28
C ALA A 55 12.65 21.86 -6.43
N ASP A 56 11.98 20.80 -6.89
CA ASP A 56 10.90 20.15 -6.13
C ASP A 56 11.45 19.49 -4.87
N LEU A 57 12.57 18.75 -4.97
CA LEU A 57 13.20 18.11 -3.81
C LEU A 57 13.62 19.14 -2.75
N VAL A 58 14.27 20.24 -3.15
CA VAL A 58 14.67 21.33 -2.24
C VAL A 58 13.45 21.94 -1.55
N ARG A 59 12.35 22.15 -2.27
CA ARG A 59 11.10 22.68 -1.69
C ARG A 59 10.56 21.75 -0.60
N VAL A 60 10.47 20.45 -0.89
CA VAL A 60 9.93 19.46 0.06
C VAL A 60 10.87 19.27 1.25
N VAL A 61 12.19 19.19 1.04
CA VAL A 61 13.20 19.10 2.13
C VAL A 61 13.10 20.31 3.06
N ASN A 62 12.94 21.52 2.52
CA ASN A 62 12.77 22.72 3.33
C ASN A 62 11.48 22.65 4.16
N TYR A 63 10.35 22.29 3.54
CA TYR A 63 9.09 22.13 4.26
C TYR A 63 9.18 21.04 5.34
N TRP A 64 9.77 19.89 5.03
CA TRP A 64 9.95 18.78 5.96
C TRP A 64 10.77 19.18 7.18
N ARG A 65 11.81 20.00 6.97
CA ARG A 65 12.67 20.50 8.06
C ARG A 65 11.98 21.54 8.94
N THR A 66 11.18 22.44 8.37
CA THR A 66 10.75 23.66 9.08
C THR A 66 9.25 23.78 9.34
N GLY A 67 8.41 23.06 8.61
CA GLY A 67 6.96 23.20 8.64
C GLY A 67 6.18 21.91 8.91
N TYR A 68 6.71 20.75 8.51
CA TYR A 68 6.06 19.46 8.73
C TYR A 68 5.97 19.12 10.22
N ASP A 69 4.80 18.63 10.65
CA ASP A 69 4.52 18.24 12.03
C ASP A 69 4.24 16.73 12.16
N TRP A 70 5.30 15.99 12.51
CA TRP A 70 5.20 14.56 12.82
C TRP A 70 4.24 14.25 13.98
N ARG A 71 4.12 15.15 14.97
CA ARG A 71 3.28 14.92 16.15
C ARG A 71 1.80 14.84 15.77
N SER A 72 1.37 15.58 14.75
CA SER A 72 0.03 15.47 14.18
C SER A 72 -0.27 14.09 13.58
N PHE A 73 0.73 13.44 12.97
CA PHE A 73 0.59 12.06 12.48
C PHE A 73 0.54 11.04 13.62
N GLU A 74 1.43 11.13 14.62
CA GLU A 74 1.36 10.27 15.81
C GLU A 74 -0.01 10.35 16.50
N ALA A 75 -0.54 11.56 16.67
CA ALA A 75 -1.84 11.77 17.27
C ALA A 75 -2.97 11.13 16.43
N ARG A 76 -2.88 11.14 15.09
CA ARG A 76 -3.83 10.41 14.22
C ARG A 76 -3.75 8.91 14.46
N LEU A 77 -2.55 8.32 14.44
CA LEU A 77 -2.38 6.88 14.67
C LEU A 77 -2.92 6.45 16.04
N ASN A 78 -2.65 7.23 17.10
CA ASN A 78 -3.15 6.97 18.45
C ASN A 78 -4.67 7.06 18.55
N ARG A 79 -5.31 7.99 17.83
CA ARG A 79 -6.79 8.09 17.79
C ARG A 79 -7.42 6.88 17.11
N ILE A 80 -6.81 6.37 16.05
CA ILE A 80 -7.32 5.17 15.33
C ILE A 80 -7.23 3.93 16.22
N GLY A 81 -6.15 3.83 17.01
CA GLY A 81 -5.86 2.71 17.90
C GLY A 81 -4.80 1.80 17.29
N GLN A 82 -3.69 1.65 18.01
CA GLN A 82 -2.50 0.91 17.59
C GLN A 82 -2.30 -0.32 18.47
N PHE A 83 -1.94 -1.43 17.85
CA PHE A 83 -1.77 -2.71 18.52
C PHE A 83 -0.61 -3.48 17.93
N ARG A 84 -0.13 -4.46 18.71
CA ARG A 84 0.94 -5.36 18.32
C ARG A 84 0.70 -6.77 18.82
N THR A 85 1.11 -7.76 18.04
CA THR A 85 1.12 -9.17 18.43
C THR A 85 2.27 -9.92 17.76
N THR A 86 2.71 -11.04 18.30
CA THR A 86 3.81 -11.83 17.71
C THR A 86 3.29 -13.02 16.92
N ILE A 87 3.49 -13.05 15.60
CA ILE A 87 3.09 -14.13 14.69
C ILE A 87 4.35 -14.71 14.05
N ASP A 88 4.52 -16.03 14.12
CA ASP A 88 5.72 -16.73 13.62
C ASP A 88 7.05 -16.12 14.10
N GLY A 89 7.07 -15.68 15.36
CA GLY A 89 8.25 -15.06 15.98
C GLY A 89 8.52 -13.61 15.54
N LEU A 90 7.66 -13.00 14.73
CA LEU A 90 7.78 -11.61 14.29
C LEU A 90 6.70 -10.73 14.95
N GLY A 91 7.08 -9.60 15.53
CA GLY A 91 6.12 -8.62 16.03
C GLY A 91 5.44 -7.89 14.87
N ILE A 92 4.12 -8.05 14.78
CA ILE A 92 3.26 -7.46 13.77
C ILE A 92 2.52 -6.28 14.39
N HIS A 93 2.75 -5.09 13.87
CA HIS A 93 2.01 -3.88 14.19
C HIS A 93 0.76 -3.74 13.32
N PHE A 94 -0.32 -3.22 13.89
CA PHE A 94 -1.53 -2.91 13.14
C PHE A 94 -2.37 -1.81 13.80
N LEU A 95 -3.10 -1.08 12.96
CA LEU A 95 -4.21 -0.24 13.41
C LEU A 95 -5.47 -1.08 13.53
N HIS A 96 -6.31 -0.80 14.53
CA HIS A 96 -7.61 -1.46 14.68
C HIS A 96 -8.69 -0.46 15.07
N ARG A 97 -9.42 0.03 14.07
CA ARG A 97 -10.58 0.89 14.26
C ARG A 97 -11.85 0.04 14.30
N ARG A 98 -12.37 -0.20 15.51
CA ARG A 98 -13.66 -0.89 15.66
C ARG A 98 -14.82 0.08 15.39
N SER A 99 -15.71 -0.29 14.48
CA SER A 99 -17.04 0.31 14.37
C SER A 99 -17.85 0.16 15.67
N ALA A 100 -18.72 1.14 15.93
CA ALA A 100 -19.77 1.03 16.95
C ALA A 100 -20.99 0.22 16.47
N ARG A 101 -21.10 -0.05 15.17
CA ARG A 101 -22.22 -0.76 14.58
C ARG A 101 -22.14 -2.28 14.84
N PRO A 102 -23.24 -2.92 15.29
CA PRO A 102 -23.25 -4.36 15.59
C PRO A 102 -23.20 -5.25 14.34
N ASP A 103 -23.54 -4.69 13.17
CA ASP A 103 -23.51 -5.38 11.87
C ASP A 103 -22.21 -5.13 11.08
N ALA A 104 -21.22 -4.48 11.69
CA ALA A 104 -19.97 -4.15 11.04
C ALA A 104 -19.19 -5.42 10.63
N THR A 105 -18.76 -5.47 9.38
CA THR A 105 -18.02 -6.62 8.83
C THR A 105 -16.53 -6.48 9.16
N PRO A 106 -15.83 -7.53 9.64
CA PRO A 106 -14.39 -7.46 9.81
C PRO A 106 -13.68 -7.28 8.46
N LEU A 107 -12.78 -6.30 8.37
CA LEU A 107 -12.09 -5.92 7.15
C LEU A 107 -10.61 -5.72 7.42
N ILE A 108 -9.76 -6.41 6.66
CA ILE A 108 -8.31 -6.16 6.66
C ILE A 108 -7.91 -5.34 5.43
N LEU A 109 -7.18 -4.23 5.62
CA LEU A 109 -6.64 -3.37 4.57
C LEU A 109 -5.13 -3.53 4.50
N THR A 110 -4.59 -4.04 3.39
CA THR A 110 -3.15 -4.25 3.23
C THR A 110 -2.56 -3.21 2.27
N HIS A 111 -1.60 -2.42 2.75
CA HIS A 111 -0.84 -1.46 1.94
C HIS A 111 0.23 -2.17 1.09
N GLY A 112 0.94 -1.41 0.25
CA GLY A 112 2.08 -1.91 -0.51
C GLY A 112 3.38 -1.14 -0.27
N TRP A 113 4.17 -0.99 -1.32
CA TRP A 113 5.40 -0.20 -1.38
C TRP A 113 5.27 0.82 -2.54
N PRO A 114 5.75 2.07 -2.36
CA PRO A 114 6.48 2.59 -1.22
C PRO A 114 5.60 3.07 -0.07
N GLY A 115 4.29 2.81 -0.08
CA GLY A 115 3.40 3.29 0.96
C GLY A 115 3.46 2.50 2.28
N SER A 116 2.47 2.76 3.13
CA SER A 116 2.36 2.22 4.48
C SER A 116 0.92 2.32 4.99
N ILE A 117 0.72 2.04 6.28
CA ILE A 117 -0.56 2.31 6.95
C ILE A 117 -1.03 3.77 6.82
N ALA A 118 -0.13 4.71 6.52
CA ALA A 118 -0.43 6.11 6.25
C ALA A 118 -1.43 6.28 5.09
N GLU A 119 -1.44 5.37 4.12
CA GLU A 119 -2.38 5.39 2.99
C GLU A 119 -3.85 5.36 3.44
N PHE A 120 -4.13 4.80 4.62
CA PHE A 120 -5.49 4.54 5.07
C PHE A 120 -5.95 5.44 6.21
N THR A 121 -5.07 6.22 6.84
CA THR A 121 -5.40 6.95 8.08
C THR A 121 -6.53 7.96 7.92
N ASP A 122 -6.75 8.46 6.70
CA ASP A 122 -7.81 9.43 6.41
C ASP A 122 -9.14 8.78 5.98
N VAL A 123 -9.17 7.46 5.77
CA VAL A 123 -10.37 6.73 5.32
C VAL A 123 -10.88 5.71 6.32
N VAL A 124 -10.08 5.31 7.32
CA VAL A 124 -10.49 4.29 8.30
C VAL A 124 -11.72 4.67 9.12
N ASP A 125 -11.89 5.96 9.46
CA ASP A 125 -13.03 6.40 10.26
C ASP A 125 -14.34 6.28 9.48
N GLU A 126 -14.37 6.74 8.23
CA GLU A 126 -15.55 6.62 7.35
C GLU A 126 -15.88 5.16 7.01
N LEU A 127 -14.86 4.30 6.87
CA LEU A 127 -15.09 2.86 6.68
C LEU A 127 -15.67 2.20 7.93
N ALA A 128 -15.25 2.64 9.13
CA ALA A 128 -15.72 2.07 10.37
C ALA A 128 -17.10 2.58 10.76
N ASP A 129 -17.32 3.88 10.69
CA ASP A 129 -18.54 4.55 11.12
C ASP A 129 -19.02 5.50 10.01
N PRO A 130 -19.58 4.97 8.88
CA PRO A 130 -19.96 5.78 7.74
C PRO A 130 -21.07 6.77 8.05
N ASP A 131 -21.05 7.94 7.40
CA ASP A 131 -22.10 8.97 7.54
C ASP A 131 -23.47 8.48 7.01
N ASP A 132 -23.45 7.67 5.95
CA ASP A 132 -24.63 7.01 5.42
C ASP A 132 -24.94 5.73 6.21
N ALA A 133 -26.08 5.72 6.90
CA ALA A 133 -26.53 4.58 7.71
C ALA A 133 -26.78 3.31 6.87
N ASP A 134 -27.10 3.46 5.58
CA ASP A 134 -27.33 2.33 4.68
C ASP A 134 -26.03 1.80 4.06
N ALA A 135 -24.92 2.55 4.16
CA ALA A 135 -23.61 2.07 3.73
C ALA A 135 -23.10 0.95 4.64
N PRO A 136 -22.35 -0.02 4.11
CA PRO A 136 -21.74 -1.06 4.94
C PRO A 136 -20.65 -0.46 5.84
N ALA A 137 -20.67 -0.87 7.10
CA ALA A 137 -19.66 -0.50 8.09
C ALA A 137 -18.70 -1.65 8.38
N PHE A 138 -17.50 -1.32 8.86
CA PHE A 138 -16.43 -2.31 9.04
C PHE A 138 -15.71 -2.22 10.38
N HIS A 139 -15.26 -3.35 10.92
CA HIS A 139 -14.16 -3.35 11.88
C HIS A 139 -12.86 -3.35 11.08
N VAL A 140 -12.19 -2.21 11.01
CA VAL A 140 -11.06 -1.99 10.10
C VAL A 140 -9.74 -2.34 10.78
N VAL A 141 -9.01 -3.28 10.21
CA VAL A 141 -7.68 -3.71 10.64
C VAL A 141 -6.68 -3.33 9.55
N VAL A 142 -5.68 -2.50 9.87
CA VAL A 142 -4.67 -2.02 8.92
C VAL A 142 -3.29 -2.39 9.41
N PRO A 143 -2.78 -3.58 9.05
CA PRO A 143 -1.49 -3.99 9.54
C PRO A 143 -0.33 -3.38 8.73
N SER A 144 0.78 -3.12 9.42
CA SER A 144 2.05 -2.83 8.76
C SER A 144 2.65 -4.14 8.24
N LEU A 145 3.00 -4.19 6.95
CA LEU A 145 3.67 -5.36 6.37
C LEU A 145 4.93 -5.76 7.16
N PRO A 146 5.30 -7.05 7.24
CA PRO A 146 6.58 -7.49 7.79
C PRO A 146 7.77 -6.73 7.19
N GLY A 147 8.56 -6.05 8.03
CA GLY A 147 9.66 -5.20 7.60
C GLY A 147 9.29 -3.75 7.24
N PHE A 148 8.02 -3.36 7.38
CA PHE A 148 7.50 -2.01 7.12
C PHE A 148 6.99 -1.36 8.42
N GLY A 149 7.09 -0.04 8.48
CA GLY A 149 6.65 0.77 9.62
C GLY A 149 7.06 0.17 10.97
N TYR A 150 6.10 0.01 11.87
CA TYR A 150 6.34 -0.51 13.22
C TYR A 150 6.34 -2.04 13.34
N SER A 151 6.06 -2.78 12.26
CA SER A 151 6.25 -4.23 12.26
C SER A 151 7.74 -4.56 12.27
N ASP A 152 8.11 -5.64 12.94
CA ASP A 152 9.50 -6.07 13.05
C ASP A 152 10.10 -6.36 11.67
N LYS A 153 11.42 -6.17 11.60
CA LYS A 153 12.22 -6.50 10.43
C LYS A 153 12.54 -7.99 10.48
N PRO A 154 12.15 -8.80 9.47
CA PRO A 154 12.55 -10.20 9.41
C PRO A 154 14.08 -10.37 9.54
N ALA A 155 14.49 -11.25 10.45
CA ALA A 155 15.89 -11.62 10.68
C ALA A 155 16.37 -12.74 9.75
N THR A 156 15.44 -13.45 9.10
CA THR A 156 15.69 -14.53 8.14
C THR A 156 14.85 -14.32 6.89
N THR A 157 15.22 -15.01 5.80
CA THR A 157 14.39 -15.11 4.59
C THR A 157 13.10 -15.89 4.87
N GLY A 158 12.18 -15.87 3.91
CA GLY A 158 10.92 -16.64 3.91
C GLY A 158 9.67 -15.82 4.24
N TRP A 159 9.79 -14.50 4.41
CA TRP A 159 8.63 -13.60 4.57
C TRP A 159 8.13 -13.09 3.21
N GLY A 160 7.70 -14.04 2.37
CA GLY A 160 7.04 -13.76 1.09
C GLY A 160 5.51 -13.65 1.22
N THR A 161 4.85 -13.31 0.11
CA THR A 161 3.40 -13.05 0.04
C THR A 161 2.51 -14.16 0.65
N GLU A 162 2.83 -15.44 0.42
CA GLU A 162 2.07 -16.56 1.02
C GLU A 162 2.18 -16.61 2.54
N LYS A 163 3.37 -16.38 3.10
CA LYS A 163 3.56 -16.34 4.54
C LYS A 163 2.85 -15.14 5.17
N ILE A 164 2.90 -13.99 4.49
CA ILE A 164 2.19 -12.79 4.96
C ILE A 164 0.67 -13.02 4.95
N ALA A 165 0.11 -13.65 3.91
CA ALA A 165 -1.31 -14.01 3.87
C ALA A 165 -1.71 -14.96 5.03
N ALA A 166 -0.89 -15.97 5.33
CA ALA A 166 -1.12 -16.84 6.49
C ALA A 166 -1.07 -16.06 7.81
N ALA A 167 -0.13 -15.12 7.95
CA ALA A 167 -0.03 -14.26 9.13
C ALA A 167 -1.26 -13.35 9.29
N TRP A 168 -1.89 -12.91 8.20
CA TRP A 168 -3.15 -12.17 8.25
C TRP A 168 -4.33 -13.02 8.73
N VAL A 169 -4.42 -14.28 8.33
CA VAL A 169 -5.44 -15.20 8.87
C VAL A 169 -5.26 -15.38 10.37
N GLU A 170 -4.02 -15.59 10.84
CA GLU A 170 -3.71 -15.69 12.27
C GLU A 170 -4.02 -14.37 13.02
N LEU A 171 -3.64 -13.22 12.45
CA LEU A 171 -3.92 -11.91 13.05
C LEU A 171 -5.42 -11.72 13.25
N MET A 172 -6.22 -11.92 12.19
CA MET A 172 -7.67 -11.78 12.26
C MET A 172 -8.29 -12.79 13.24
N GLY A 173 -7.78 -14.02 13.27
CA GLY A 173 -8.17 -15.04 14.24
C GLY A 173 -7.92 -14.62 15.70
N ARG A 174 -6.76 -14.01 15.99
CA ARG A 174 -6.43 -13.48 17.34
C ARG A 174 -7.33 -12.33 17.77
N LEU A 175 -7.83 -11.56 16.80
CA LEU A 175 -8.82 -10.49 17.03
C LEU A 175 -10.25 -11.03 17.16
N GLY A 176 -10.46 -12.35 17.05
CA GLY A 176 -11.75 -13.00 17.15
C GLY A 176 -12.55 -13.03 15.83
N TYR A 177 -11.92 -12.66 14.71
CA TYR A 177 -12.55 -12.67 13.39
C TYR A 177 -12.19 -13.95 12.63
N SER A 178 -13.02 -14.98 12.77
CA SER A 178 -12.84 -16.26 12.05
C SER A 178 -13.06 -16.13 10.54
N THR A 179 -13.86 -15.15 10.12
CA THR A 179 -14.09 -14.78 8.73
C THR A 179 -14.04 -13.26 8.58
N PHE A 180 -13.50 -12.78 7.46
CA PHE A 180 -13.31 -11.34 7.20
C PHE A 180 -13.29 -11.04 5.70
N ALA A 181 -13.60 -9.80 5.33
CA ALA A 181 -13.33 -9.27 4.00
C ALA A 181 -11.88 -8.75 3.92
N ALA A 182 -11.29 -8.75 2.72
CA ALA A 182 -9.93 -8.26 2.53
C ALA A 182 -9.85 -7.23 1.40
N HIS A 183 -9.00 -6.23 1.61
CA HIS A 183 -8.65 -5.23 0.63
C HIS A 183 -7.13 -5.12 0.46
N GLY A 184 -6.69 -4.84 -0.77
CA GLY A 184 -5.31 -4.40 -1.00
C GLY A 184 -5.06 -3.69 -2.33
N SER A 185 -3.98 -2.92 -2.33
CA SER A 185 -3.29 -2.27 -3.46
C SER A 185 -1.85 -2.78 -3.54
N ASP A 186 -1.16 -2.65 -4.69
CA ASP A 186 0.26 -3.03 -4.84
C ASP A 186 0.58 -4.42 -4.23
N TRP A 187 1.60 -4.58 -3.38
CA TRP A 187 1.88 -5.83 -2.67
C TRP A 187 0.70 -6.32 -1.83
N GLY A 188 -0.06 -5.42 -1.22
CA GLY A 188 -1.30 -5.73 -0.53
C GLY A 188 -2.35 -6.36 -1.44
N GLY A 189 -2.42 -5.97 -2.72
CA GLY A 189 -3.29 -6.58 -3.73
C GLY A 189 -2.83 -7.99 -4.10
N VAL A 190 -1.51 -8.22 -4.21
CA VAL A 190 -0.94 -9.57 -4.39
C VAL A 190 -1.25 -10.45 -3.18
N ILE A 191 -1.05 -9.95 -1.96
CA ILE A 191 -1.34 -10.67 -0.71
C ILE A 191 -2.85 -10.95 -0.58
N THR A 192 -3.70 -10.00 -0.96
CA THR A 192 -5.16 -10.16 -0.98
C THR A 192 -5.60 -11.24 -1.99
N THR A 193 -4.93 -11.32 -3.13
CA THR A 193 -5.13 -12.40 -4.11
C THR A 193 -4.76 -13.76 -3.52
N VAL A 194 -3.63 -13.84 -2.81
CA VAL A 194 -3.20 -15.07 -2.12
C VAL A 194 -4.19 -15.44 -1.00
N LEU A 195 -4.65 -14.47 -0.21
CA LEU A 195 -5.69 -14.67 0.82
C LEU A 195 -6.94 -15.32 0.22
N GLY A 196 -7.48 -14.73 -0.85
CA GLY A 196 -8.71 -15.22 -1.49
C GLY A 196 -8.57 -16.59 -2.15
N GLY A 197 -7.36 -16.97 -2.60
CA GLY A 197 -7.13 -18.26 -3.26
C GLY A 197 -6.67 -19.40 -2.34
N ARG A 198 -5.91 -19.10 -1.27
CA ARG A 198 -5.35 -20.11 -0.35
C ARG A 198 -6.17 -20.28 0.93
N PHE A 199 -6.92 -19.26 1.35
CA PHE A 199 -7.67 -19.26 2.60
C PHE A 199 -9.16 -18.93 2.41
N PRO A 200 -9.86 -19.57 1.45
CA PRO A 200 -11.25 -19.24 1.12
C PRO A 200 -12.25 -19.48 2.26
N GLU A 201 -11.91 -20.32 3.23
CA GLU A 201 -12.73 -20.57 4.43
C GLU A 201 -12.76 -19.35 5.36
N HIS A 202 -11.69 -18.54 5.37
CA HIS A 202 -11.55 -17.35 6.23
C HIS A 202 -11.93 -16.04 5.51
N VAL A 203 -11.94 -16.04 4.18
CA VAL A 203 -12.16 -14.83 3.40
C VAL A 203 -13.61 -14.79 2.89
N LEU A 204 -14.38 -13.79 3.34
CA LEU A 204 -15.75 -13.53 2.87
C LEU A 204 -15.76 -13.19 1.36
N GLY A 205 -14.73 -12.47 0.94
CA GLY A 205 -14.41 -12.09 -0.42
C GLY A 205 -13.43 -10.92 -0.41
N ILE A 206 -13.06 -10.46 -1.59
CA ILE A 206 -11.98 -9.47 -1.74
C ILE A 206 -12.44 -8.25 -2.51
N HIS A 207 -11.87 -7.09 -2.13
CA HIS A 207 -11.83 -5.90 -2.96
C HIS A 207 -10.36 -5.62 -3.32
N SER A 208 -10.00 -5.53 -4.59
CA SER A 208 -8.61 -5.19 -4.97
C SER A 208 -8.58 -4.09 -6.01
N VAL A 209 -7.62 -3.18 -5.86
CA VAL A 209 -7.30 -2.19 -6.89
C VAL A 209 -6.12 -2.64 -7.78
N LEU A 210 -5.53 -3.79 -7.47
CA LEU A 210 -4.54 -4.47 -8.29
C LEU A 210 -5.03 -5.90 -8.61
N ALA A 211 -5.52 -6.12 -9.82
CA ALA A 211 -5.93 -7.43 -10.28
C ALA A 211 -4.74 -8.20 -10.86
N GLN A 212 -4.60 -9.46 -10.48
CA GLN A 212 -3.55 -10.37 -10.95
C GLN A 212 -4.09 -11.35 -11.99
N ALA A 213 -3.31 -11.64 -13.03
CA ALA A 213 -3.65 -12.64 -14.04
C ALA A 213 -2.64 -13.80 -14.04
N PRO A 214 -2.97 -14.97 -14.60
CA PRO A 214 -1.97 -15.97 -14.97
C PRO A 214 -1.01 -15.42 -16.04
N PRO A 215 0.26 -15.87 -16.06
CA PRO A 215 1.21 -15.44 -17.08
C PRO A 215 0.85 -16.03 -18.47
N GLY A 216 1.32 -15.37 -19.53
CA GLY A 216 1.28 -15.91 -20.90
C GLY A 216 -0.07 -15.82 -21.62
N LEU A 217 -0.99 -15.00 -21.13
CA LEU A 217 -2.30 -14.79 -21.79
C LEU A 217 -2.17 -13.99 -23.09
N THR A 218 -3.00 -14.36 -24.08
CA THR A 218 -3.06 -13.68 -25.38
C THR A 218 -3.78 -12.34 -25.28
N THR A 219 -3.39 -11.37 -26.12
CA THR A 219 -4.14 -10.12 -26.31
C THR A 219 -5.31 -10.28 -27.30
N ASP A 220 -5.49 -11.45 -27.91
CA ASP A 220 -6.64 -11.73 -28.76
C ASP A 220 -7.95 -11.60 -27.99
N GLY A 221 -8.96 -11.01 -28.63
CA GLY A 221 -10.26 -10.75 -27.99
C GLY A 221 -10.29 -9.56 -27.02
N LEU A 222 -9.15 -8.97 -26.65
CA LEU A 222 -9.13 -7.74 -25.85
C LEU A 222 -9.68 -6.54 -26.63
N THR A 223 -10.38 -5.66 -25.92
CA THR A 223 -10.78 -4.34 -26.44
C THR A 223 -9.56 -3.45 -26.68
N GLU A 224 -9.73 -2.34 -27.42
CA GLU A 224 -8.65 -1.37 -27.65
C GLU A 224 -8.10 -0.78 -26.35
N VAL A 225 -9.00 -0.44 -25.41
CA VAL A 225 -8.62 0.09 -24.09
C VAL A 225 -7.80 -0.94 -23.30
N GLU A 226 -8.24 -2.20 -23.30
CA GLU A 226 -7.52 -3.28 -22.61
C GLU A 226 -6.17 -3.57 -23.26
N ARG A 227 -6.07 -3.58 -24.59
CA ARG A 227 -4.76 -3.72 -25.27
C ARG A 227 -3.81 -2.60 -24.86
N ARG A 228 -4.28 -1.35 -24.85
CA ARG A 228 -3.49 -0.22 -24.40
C ARG A 228 -3.02 -0.41 -22.95
N TRP A 229 -3.88 -0.89 -22.04
CA TRP A 229 -3.46 -1.22 -20.68
C TRP A 229 -2.34 -2.27 -20.62
N THR A 230 -2.41 -3.30 -21.46
CA THR A 230 -1.34 -4.31 -21.53
C THR A 230 -0.03 -3.74 -22.06
N GLU A 231 -0.10 -2.83 -23.04
CA GLU A 231 1.06 -2.16 -23.62
C GLU A 231 1.70 -1.18 -22.62
N GLU A 232 0.90 -0.38 -21.93
CA GLU A 232 1.35 0.55 -20.88
C GLU A 232 2.02 -0.21 -19.72
N THR A 233 1.37 -1.26 -19.22
CA THR A 233 1.92 -2.11 -18.15
C THR A 233 3.24 -2.74 -18.58
N ARG A 234 3.32 -3.26 -19.81
CA ARG A 234 4.56 -3.82 -20.36
C ARG A 234 5.66 -2.75 -20.51
N ALA A 235 5.31 -1.56 -20.98
CA ALA A 235 6.24 -0.45 -21.14
C ALA A 235 6.81 0.01 -19.79
N PHE A 236 5.96 0.11 -18.76
CA PHE A 236 6.37 0.39 -17.39
C PHE A 236 7.39 -0.65 -16.89
N TRP A 237 7.06 -1.95 -16.99
CA TRP A 237 7.95 -3.02 -16.56
C TRP A 237 9.26 -3.08 -17.35
N LEU A 238 9.26 -2.67 -18.61
CA LEU A 238 10.47 -2.62 -19.43
C LEU A 238 11.37 -1.43 -19.06
N HIS A 239 10.79 -0.24 -18.89
CA HIS A 239 11.53 1.03 -18.87
C HIS A 239 11.61 1.71 -17.50
N ARG A 240 10.64 1.48 -16.61
CA ARG A 240 10.46 2.26 -15.36
C ARG A 240 10.56 1.43 -14.08
N SER A 241 10.61 0.09 -14.19
CA SER A 241 10.72 -0.85 -13.06
C SER A 241 12.13 -1.01 -12.45
N ALA A 242 13.08 -0.12 -12.75
CA ALA A 242 14.46 -0.25 -12.25
C ALA A 242 14.55 -0.32 -10.72
N TYR A 243 13.66 0.41 -10.04
CA TYR A 243 13.52 0.38 -8.58
C TYR A 243 13.20 -1.04 -8.07
N ALA A 244 12.26 -1.75 -8.71
CA ALA A 244 11.84 -3.09 -8.35
C ALA A 244 12.94 -4.11 -8.63
N LYS A 245 13.64 -4.00 -9.77
CA LYS A 245 14.79 -4.85 -10.11
C LYS A 245 15.92 -4.71 -9.08
N GLN A 246 16.20 -3.48 -8.65
CA GLN A 246 17.22 -3.23 -7.62
C GLN A 246 16.81 -3.82 -6.27
N GLN A 247 15.57 -3.62 -5.83
CA GLN A 247 15.08 -4.16 -4.56
C GLN A 247 14.94 -5.68 -4.58
N ALA A 248 14.55 -6.27 -5.71
CA ALA A 248 14.43 -7.72 -5.86
C ALA A 248 15.79 -8.44 -5.81
N THR A 249 16.86 -7.78 -6.23
CA THR A 249 18.18 -8.43 -6.35
C THR A 249 19.17 -8.02 -5.28
N ARG A 250 19.17 -6.75 -4.85
CA ARG A 250 20.15 -6.16 -3.93
C ARG A 250 19.49 -5.23 -2.90
N PRO A 251 18.48 -5.70 -2.14
CA PRO A 251 17.74 -4.86 -1.17
C PRO A 251 18.66 -4.33 -0.05
N GLN A 252 19.64 -5.12 0.37
CA GLN A 252 20.61 -4.70 1.39
C GLN A 252 21.49 -3.55 0.91
N THR A 253 21.90 -3.56 -0.38
CA THR A 253 22.79 -2.54 -0.95
C THR A 253 22.10 -1.18 -1.02
N ILE A 254 20.90 -1.12 -1.61
CA ILE A 254 20.13 0.14 -1.65
C ILE A 254 19.69 0.58 -0.25
N GLY A 255 19.45 -0.38 0.64
CA GLY A 255 19.05 -0.14 2.02
C GLY A 255 19.99 0.76 2.82
N TYR A 256 21.31 0.71 2.59
CA TYR A 256 22.25 1.59 3.29
C TYR A 256 21.96 3.07 3.03
N SER A 257 21.74 3.46 1.77
CA SER A 257 21.43 4.85 1.43
C SER A 257 20.04 5.27 1.89
N LEU A 258 19.06 4.36 1.83
CA LEU A 258 17.67 4.64 2.23
C LEU A 258 17.49 4.72 3.76
N VAL A 259 18.42 4.16 4.54
CA VAL A 259 18.40 4.23 6.01
C VAL A 259 19.27 5.37 6.55
N ASP A 260 20.35 5.76 5.86
CA ASP A 260 21.26 6.81 6.34
C ASP A 260 20.86 8.23 5.88
N SER A 261 20.32 8.37 4.66
CA SER A 261 20.01 9.67 4.08
C SER A 261 18.49 9.91 4.01
N PRO A 262 17.93 10.81 4.83
CA PRO A 262 16.49 11.13 4.75
C PRO A 262 16.15 11.78 3.41
N VAL A 263 17.06 12.58 2.83
CA VAL A 263 16.86 13.15 1.48
C VAL A 263 16.92 12.07 0.40
N GLY A 264 17.81 11.08 0.54
CA GLY A 264 17.87 9.93 -0.36
C GLY A 264 16.60 9.07 -0.29
N LEU A 265 16.09 8.81 0.91
CA LEU A 265 14.83 8.13 1.15
C LEU A 265 13.64 8.90 0.54
N LEU A 266 13.54 10.21 0.82
CA LEU A 266 12.50 11.07 0.27
C LEU A 266 12.53 11.05 -1.26
N ALA A 267 13.69 11.25 -1.88
CA ALA A 267 13.80 11.23 -3.34
C ALA A 267 13.37 9.88 -3.94
N TRP A 268 13.76 8.78 -3.30
CA TRP A 268 13.42 7.43 -3.77
C TRP A 268 11.91 7.13 -3.73
N ILE A 269 11.22 7.62 -2.71
CA ILE A 269 9.77 7.44 -2.52
C ILE A 269 8.98 8.46 -3.33
N LEU A 270 9.35 9.75 -3.29
CA LEU A 270 8.65 10.84 -3.98
C LEU A 270 8.63 10.66 -5.50
N ASP A 271 9.68 10.06 -6.07
CA ASP A 271 9.71 9.68 -7.49
C ASP A 271 8.51 8.80 -7.88
N LYS A 272 8.08 7.91 -6.99
CA LYS A 272 6.95 6.98 -7.22
C LYS A 272 5.62 7.66 -7.01
N PHE A 273 5.48 8.50 -5.98
CA PHE A 273 4.31 9.35 -5.86
C PHE A 273 4.13 10.22 -7.11
N ALA A 274 5.20 10.82 -7.64
CA ALA A 274 5.10 11.63 -8.85
C ALA A 274 4.74 10.83 -10.10
N GLU A 275 5.33 9.65 -10.28
CA GLU A 275 5.09 8.84 -11.48
C GLU A 275 3.74 8.09 -11.45
N TRP A 276 3.29 7.65 -10.27
CA TRP A 276 2.17 6.70 -10.15
C TRP A 276 0.84 7.35 -9.76
N THR A 277 0.86 8.63 -9.37
CA THR A 277 -0.34 9.42 -9.10
C THR A 277 -0.95 9.96 -10.40
N ASP A 278 -2.26 10.16 -10.42
CA ASP A 278 -2.97 10.92 -11.45
C ASP A 278 -2.67 12.42 -11.31
N THR A 279 -1.55 12.83 -11.89
CA THR A 279 -1.04 14.21 -11.88
C THR A 279 -0.55 14.61 -13.28
N GLU A 280 -0.59 15.92 -13.55
CA GLU A 280 -0.03 16.52 -14.75
C GLU A 280 1.33 17.18 -14.46
N ASP A 281 1.54 17.67 -13.24
CA ASP A 281 2.72 18.44 -12.89
C ASP A 281 3.53 17.89 -11.71
N SER A 282 2.84 17.55 -10.63
CA SER A 282 3.43 17.18 -9.35
C SER A 282 2.41 16.41 -8.51
N PRO A 283 2.83 15.39 -7.75
CA PRO A 283 1.89 14.61 -6.93
C PRO A 283 1.15 15.49 -5.91
N PHE A 284 1.67 16.69 -5.62
CA PHE A 284 1.05 17.67 -4.74
C PHE A 284 -0.22 18.33 -5.28
N GLU A 285 -0.61 18.06 -6.52
CA GLU A 285 -1.92 18.46 -7.08
C GLU A 285 -3.08 17.69 -6.44
N SER A 286 -2.86 16.44 -6.03
CA SER A 286 -3.88 15.56 -5.44
C SER A 286 -3.51 15.06 -4.04
N ILE A 287 -2.22 14.88 -3.73
CA ILE A 287 -1.73 14.37 -2.44
C ILE A 287 -0.95 15.47 -1.71
N SER A 288 -1.40 15.91 -0.54
CA SER A 288 -0.68 16.96 0.20
C SER A 288 0.76 16.55 0.58
N MET A 289 1.66 17.54 0.71
CA MET A 289 3.04 17.29 1.17
C MET A 289 3.06 16.58 2.53
N ASP A 290 2.15 16.94 3.44
CA ASP A 290 2.03 16.27 4.74
C ASP A 290 1.78 14.77 4.60
N ARG A 291 0.90 14.33 3.70
CA ARG A 291 0.58 12.90 3.52
C ARG A 291 1.76 12.12 2.95
N VAL A 292 2.49 12.70 2.01
CA VAL A 292 3.74 12.09 1.51
C VAL A 292 4.78 12.03 2.63
N LEU A 293 4.89 13.09 3.44
CA LEU A 293 5.87 13.14 4.54
C LEU A 293 5.47 12.28 5.74
N ASP A 294 4.18 12.02 5.99
CA ASP A 294 3.71 11.05 6.97
C ASP A 294 4.27 9.66 6.66
N ASP A 295 4.18 9.25 5.41
CA ASP A 295 4.73 7.99 4.93
C ASP A 295 6.27 7.98 4.98
N VAL A 296 6.92 8.95 4.37
CA VAL A 296 8.40 9.01 4.31
C VAL A 296 9.03 9.11 5.70
N THR A 297 8.43 9.89 6.61
CA THR A 297 8.93 10.03 7.98
C THR A 297 8.74 8.75 8.78
N LEU A 298 7.65 8.00 8.55
CA LEU A 298 7.47 6.68 9.14
C LEU A 298 8.59 5.72 8.71
N TYR A 299 8.94 5.67 7.42
CA TYR A 299 10.07 4.87 6.92
C TYR A 299 11.40 5.27 7.55
N TRP A 300 11.63 6.58 7.68
CA TRP A 300 12.85 7.13 8.27
C TRP A 300 13.01 6.72 9.74
N LEU A 301 12.00 7.04 10.57
CA LEU A 301 12.05 6.82 12.01
C LEU A 301 12.12 5.34 12.37
N THR A 302 11.46 4.49 11.58
CA THR A 302 11.49 3.04 11.78
C THR A 302 12.69 2.37 11.11
N ARG A 303 13.48 3.11 10.33
CA ARG A 303 14.66 2.63 9.59
C ARG A 303 14.35 1.44 8.69
N THR A 304 13.22 1.48 8.00
CA THR A 304 12.68 0.34 7.24
C THR A 304 13.02 0.35 5.76
N GLY A 305 13.81 1.31 5.26
CA GLY A 305 14.19 1.37 3.84
C GLY A 305 14.79 0.05 3.31
N ALA A 306 15.67 -0.59 4.08
CA ALA A 306 16.26 -1.88 3.70
C ALA A 306 15.30 -3.07 3.89
N SER A 307 14.53 -3.09 4.98
CA SER A 307 13.68 -4.23 5.32
C SER A 307 12.42 -4.28 4.46
N ALA A 308 11.83 -3.13 4.15
CA ALA A 308 10.70 -3.01 3.23
C ALA A 308 11.07 -3.50 1.83
N ALA A 309 12.26 -3.13 1.34
CA ALA A 309 12.77 -3.57 0.04
C ALA A 309 12.89 -5.11 -0.08
N ARG A 310 13.04 -5.84 1.03
CA ARG A 310 13.17 -7.31 1.00
C ARG A 310 11.90 -8.00 0.54
N ILE A 311 10.72 -7.38 0.59
CA ILE A 311 9.50 -8.01 0.04
C ILE A 311 9.68 -8.32 -1.46
N TYR A 312 10.35 -7.44 -2.19
CA TYR A 312 10.71 -7.68 -3.59
C TYR A 312 11.64 -8.89 -3.69
N HIS A 313 12.67 -8.99 -2.85
CA HIS A 313 13.59 -10.12 -2.90
C HIS A 313 12.92 -11.46 -2.59
N GLU A 314 11.97 -11.47 -1.65
CA GLU A 314 11.25 -12.67 -1.24
C GLU A 314 10.13 -13.05 -2.22
N SER A 315 9.55 -12.08 -2.94
CA SER A 315 8.26 -12.27 -3.62
C SER A 315 8.24 -11.90 -5.11
N HIS A 316 9.32 -11.37 -5.69
CA HIS A 316 9.32 -11.05 -7.11
C HIS A 316 9.13 -12.32 -7.94
N HIS A 317 8.02 -12.39 -8.69
CA HIS A 317 7.58 -13.57 -9.43
C HIS A 317 7.23 -14.81 -8.58
N SER A 318 6.83 -14.63 -7.32
CA SER A 318 6.48 -15.76 -6.44
C SER A 318 5.00 -16.19 -6.49
N LEU A 319 4.13 -15.42 -7.15
CA LEU A 319 2.72 -15.75 -7.23
C LEU A 319 2.51 -17.01 -8.07
N ASP A 320 1.89 -18.03 -7.48
CA ASP A 320 1.55 -19.28 -8.15
C ASP A 320 0.70 -19.01 -9.42
N PRO A 321 1.21 -19.40 -10.62
CA PRO A 321 0.49 -19.28 -11.89
C PRO A 321 -0.85 -20.02 -11.91
N GLU A 322 -0.96 -21.11 -11.14
CA GLU A 322 -2.15 -21.98 -11.06
C GLU A 322 -3.13 -21.55 -9.97
N LEU A 323 -2.74 -20.63 -9.08
CA LEU A 323 -3.63 -20.12 -8.04
C LEU A 323 -4.91 -19.56 -8.66
N ARG A 324 -6.06 -20.02 -8.17
CA ARG A 324 -7.39 -19.50 -8.51
C ARG A 324 -8.03 -18.91 -7.27
N VAL A 325 -8.85 -17.89 -7.48
CA VAL A 325 -9.59 -17.19 -6.43
C VAL A 325 -11.07 -17.47 -6.66
N ASP A 326 -11.64 -18.25 -5.75
CA ASP A 326 -13.05 -18.69 -5.79
C ASP A 326 -13.99 -17.81 -4.99
N VAL A 327 -13.46 -17.04 -4.05
CA VAL A 327 -14.27 -16.11 -3.28
C VAL A 327 -14.76 -14.95 -4.16
N PRO A 328 -15.95 -14.37 -3.87
CA PRO A 328 -16.44 -13.21 -4.59
C PRO A 328 -15.41 -12.08 -4.61
N SER A 329 -15.19 -11.49 -5.78
CA SER A 329 -14.16 -10.47 -6.00
C SER A 329 -14.74 -9.20 -6.61
N ALA A 330 -14.48 -8.06 -5.97
CA ALA A 330 -14.68 -6.72 -6.53
C ALA A 330 -13.32 -6.16 -6.96
N LEU A 331 -13.21 -5.74 -8.22
CA LEU A 331 -11.93 -5.29 -8.79
C LEU A 331 -12.10 -3.92 -9.46
N THR A 332 -11.16 -3.01 -9.21
CA THR A 332 -11.20 -1.64 -9.73
C THR A 332 -9.88 -1.24 -10.34
N MET A 333 -9.88 -0.91 -11.63
CA MET A 333 -8.69 -0.50 -12.37
C MET A 333 -8.65 1.02 -12.53
N TYR A 334 -7.80 1.70 -11.76
CA TYR A 334 -7.62 3.15 -11.84
C TYR A 334 -6.90 3.55 -13.13
N PRO A 335 -7.29 4.66 -13.78
CA PRO A 335 -6.83 4.98 -15.13
C PRO A 335 -5.33 5.26 -15.22
N ARG A 336 -4.74 5.86 -14.18
CA ARG A 336 -3.31 6.21 -14.11
C ARG A 336 -2.47 5.24 -13.28
N ASP A 337 -3.04 4.11 -12.88
CA ASP A 337 -2.24 3.05 -12.27
C ASP A 337 -1.19 2.54 -13.29
N ILE A 338 -0.02 2.18 -12.76
CA ILE A 338 1.12 1.62 -13.47
C ILE A 338 0.90 0.17 -13.90
N GLU A 339 -0.02 -0.53 -13.25
CA GLU A 339 -0.36 -1.90 -13.56
C GLU A 339 -1.86 -2.05 -13.75
N LYS A 340 -2.28 -2.33 -14.98
CA LYS A 340 -3.70 -2.51 -15.33
C LYS A 340 -3.91 -3.86 -15.97
N CYS A 341 -4.85 -4.62 -15.41
CA CYS A 341 -5.20 -5.95 -15.88
C CYS A 341 -6.49 -5.89 -16.71
N PRO A 342 -6.48 -6.37 -17.96
CA PRO A 342 -7.71 -6.63 -18.71
C PRO A 342 -8.67 -7.54 -17.96
N ARG A 343 -9.98 -7.32 -18.14
CA ARG A 343 -10.99 -8.15 -17.46
C ARG A 343 -10.95 -9.61 -17.89
N PRO A 344 -10.81 -9.96 -19.20
CA PRO A 344 -10.69 -11.35 -19.63
C PRO A 344 -9.50 -12.07 -18.97
N TRP A 345 -8.40 -11.35 -18.73
CA TRP A 345 -7.23 -11.94 -18.07
C TRP A 345 -7.45 -12.15 -16.58
N ALA A 346 -8.09 -11.19 -15.91
CA ALA A 346 -8.46 -11.34 -14.50
C ALA A 346 -9.42 -12.53 -14.31
N GLN A 347 -10.36 -12.77 -15.23
CA GLN A 347 -11.34 -13.87 -15.15
C GLN A 347 -10.69 -15.26 -15.13
N GLU A 348 -9.49 -15.42 -15.70
CA GLU A 348 -8.73 -16.68 -15.63
C GLU A 348 -8.22 -16.98 -14.20
N ARG A 349 -8.07 -15.95 -13.35
CA ARG A 349 -7.68 -16.11 -11.94
C ARG A 349 -8.87 -16.02 -10.99
N TYR A 350 -9.71 -14.99 -11.14
CA TYR A 350 -10.85 -14.70 -10.26
C TYR A 350 -12.12 -15.27 -10.88
N ARG A 351 -12.58 -16.43 -10.39
CA ARG A 351 -13.72 -17.16 -10.97
C ARG A 351 -15.07 -16.53 -10.69
N GLN A 352 -15.15 -15.64 -9.69
CA GLN A 352 -16.37 -14.95 -9.29
C GLN A 352 -16.16 -13.43 -9.15
N ILE A 353 -15.94 -12.74 -10.27
CA ILE A 353 -15.90 -11.27 -10.29
C ILE A 353 -17.33 -10.72 -10.20
N VAL A 354 -17.73 -10.22 -9.04
CA VAL A 354 -19.07 -9.67 -8.77
C VAL A 354 -19.19 -8.20 -9.10
N ARG A 355 -18.06 -7.49 -9.13
CA ARG A 355 -18.00 -6.07 -9.50
C ARG A 355 -16.69 -5.78 -10.21
N TRP A 356 -16.78 -5.03 -11.30
CA TRP A 356 -15.63 -4.55 -12.06
C TRP A 356 -15.82 -3.07 -12.36
N ARG A 357 -14.84 -2.23 -11.99
CA ARG A 357 -14.90 -0.78 -12.23
C ARG A 357 -13.62 -0.28 -12.87
N SER A 358 -13.75 0.83 -13.58
CA SER A 358 -12.66 1.61 -14.13
C SER A 358 -13.06 3.10 -14.05
N PRO A 359 -12.74 3.81 -12.95
CA PRO A 359 -13.07 5.22 -12.81
C PRO A 359 -12.39 6.10 -13.86
N GLY A 360 -12.84 7.36 -13.95
CA GLY A 360 -12.26 8.35 -14.85
C GLY A 360 -11.06 9.11 -14.27
N VAL A 361 -10.77 8.96 -12.97
CA VAL A 361 -9.68 9.66 -12.26
C VAL A 361 -9.02 8.73 -11.23
N GLY A 362 -7.79 9.07 -10.85
CA GLY A 362 -6.99 8.39 -9.84
C GLY A 362 -5.90 7.48 -10.43
N GLY A 363 -4.84 7.32 -9.68
CA GLY A 363 -3.69 6.48 -9.97
C GLY A 363 -3.54 5.34 -8.97
N HIS A 364 -2.28 5.07 -8.63
CA HIS A 364 -1.86 3.93 -7.83
C HIS A 364 -2.15 4.06 -6.32
N PHE A 365 -2.35 5.29 -5.81
CA PHE A 365 -2.61 5.56 -4.40
C PHE A 365 -4.04 6.10 -4.17
N PRO A 366 -5.09 5.34 -4.56
CA PRO A 366 -6.44 5.90 -4.66
C PRO A 366 -7.02 6.40 -3.34
N SER A 367 -6.61 5.83 -2.20
CA SER A 367 -7.04 6.31 -0.88
C SER A 367 -6.45 7.68 -0.51
N LEU A 368 -5.31 8.06 -1.11
CA LEU A 368 -4.68 9.37 -0.94
C LEU A 368 -5.13 10.36 -2.02
N GLU A 369 -5.32 9.88 -3.26
CA GLU A 369 -5.63 10.73 -4.42
C GLU A 369 -7.11 11.08 -4.51
N VAL A 370 -7.99 10.10 -4.28
CA VAL A 370 -9.43 10.23 -4.45
C VAL A 370 -10.18 9.56 -3.29
N PRO A 371 -9.89 9.95 -2.02
CA PRO A 371 -10.35 9.23 -0.81
C PRO A 371 -11.85 8.98 -0.80
N GLY A 372 -12.66 9.98 -1.16
CA GLY A 372 -14.12 9.83 -1.20
C GLY A 372 -14.62 8.84 -2.26
N TYR A 373 -13.94 8.73 -3.42
CA TYR A 373 -14.27 7.70 -4.41
C TYR A 373 -13.82 6.32 -3.93
N PHE A 374 -12.58 6.23 -3.41
CA PHE A 374 -12.02 4.99 -2.88
C PHE A 374 -12.92 4.35 -1.82
N VAL A 375 -13.37 5.13 -0.84
CA VAL A 375 -14.28 4.66 0.23
C VAL A 375 -15.58 4.11 -0.36
N ARG A 376 -16.25 4.87 -1.23
CA ARG A 376 -17.52 4.43 -1.85
C ARG A 376 -17.34 3.18 -2.68
N ASP A 377 -16.28 3.10 -3.47
CA ASP A 377 -16.04 1.93 -4.32
C ASP A 377 -15.73 0.68 -3.49
N LEU A 378 -14.96 0.82 -2.41
CA LEU A 378 -14.72 -0.25 -1.45
C LEU A 378 -16.03 -0.70 -0.79
N GLN A 379 -16.83 0.23 -0.26
CA GLN A 379 -18.12 -0.07 0.37
C GLN A 379 -19.07 -0.77 -0.60
N GLU A 380 -19.30 -0.22 -1.80
CA GLU A 380 -20.17 -0.82 -2.81
C GLU A 380 -19.64 -2.17 -3.30
N GLY A 381 -18.32 -2.30 -3.45
CA GLY A 381 -17.67 -3.55 -3.86
C GLY A 381 -17.81 -4.64 -2.82
N LEU A 382 -17.58 -4.33 -1.54
CA LEU A 382 -17.76 -5.28 -0.46
C LEU A 382 -19.25 -5.59 -0.20
N ALA A 383 -20.16 -4.64 -0.41
CA ALA A 383 -21.60 -4.92 -0.39
C ALA A 383 -21.97 -5.97 -1.47
N ALA A 384 -21.46 -5.83 -2.70
CA ALA A 384 -21.67 -6.81 -3.76
C ALA A 384 -21.06 -8.18 -3.44
N VAL A 385 -19.85 -8.21 -2.85
CA VAL A 385 -19.20 -9.42 -2.36
C VAL A 385 -20.04 -10.15 -1.32
N LEU A 386 -20.54 -9.43 -0.32
CA LEU A 386 -21.35 -10.01 0.76
C LEU A 386 -22.71 -10.48 0.26
N ALA A 387 -23.31 -9.78 -0.71
CA ALA A 387 -24.56 -10.18 -1.33
C ALA A 387 -24.43 -11.49 -2.12
N ALA A 388 -23.30 -11.70 -2.79
CA ALA A 388 -23.06 -12.91 -3.60
C ALA A 388 -22.72 -14.18 -2.79
N ARG A 389 -22.49 -14.02 -1.48
CA ARG A 389 -22.26 -15.14 -0.55
C ARG A 389 -23.53 -15.65 0.14
N ARG A 390 -24.62 -14.87 0.09
CA ARG A 390 -25.95 -15.26 0.54
C ARG A 390 -26.64 -16.07 -0.54
#